data_AF-A0A927AJ80-F1
#
_entry.id   AF-A0A927AJ80-F1
#
_cell.length_a   1.000
_cell.length_b   1.000
_cell.length_c   1.000
_cell.angle_alpha   90.00
_cell.angle_beta   90.00
_cell.angle_gamma   90.00
#
_symmetry.space_group_name_H-M   'P 1'
#
loop_
_entity.id
_entity.type
_entity.pdbx_description
1 polymer ?
#
loop_
_entity_poly.entity_id
_entity_poly.type
_entity_poly.pdbx_seq_one_letter_code
_entity_poly.pdbx_strand_id
1 'polypeptide(L)'
;MKKPIISLWILQFSFQLLGVMPARGLPPPEDTPEEVLRTEIITEARSPIDGKRLTAAEYAQLQNSLQTRPSATSQVNPKLRELVFLLRVRRLLRTFGIPTPK
;
A
#
# COMPACT_ATOMS: atom_id res chain seq x y z
N MET A 1 -30.03 -58.58 -35.12
CA MET A 1 -29.31 -57.31 -35.40
C MET A 1 -28.72 -56.78 -34.10
N LYS A 2 -27.40 -56.92 -33.89
CA LYS A 2 -26.68 -56.58 -32.64
C LYS A 2 -25.78 -55.36 -32.87
N LYS A 3 -26.30 -54.12 -32.76
CA LYS A 3 -25.48 -52.89 -32.78
C LYS A 3 -25.85 -51.78 -31.75
N PRO A 4 -26.66 -51.98 -30.68
CA PRO A 4 -26.95 -50.86 -29.76
C PRO A 4 -25.83 -50.59 -28.75
N ILE A 5 -24.93 -51.55 -28.52
CA ILE A 5 -23.93 -51.48 -27.44
C ILE A 5 -22.88 -50.40 -27.73
N ILE A 6 -22.43 -50.28 -28.98
CA ILE A 6 -21.37 -49.32 -29.35
C ILE A 6 -21.87 -47.86 -29.23
N SER A 7 -23.15 -47.61 -29.55
CA SER A 7 -23.79 -46.30 -29.37
C SER A 7 -23.91 -45.90 -27.89
N LEU A 8 -24.18 -46.87 -27.00
CA LEU A 8 -24.29 -46.63 -25.57
C LEU A 8 -22.92 -46.27 -24.96
N TRP A 9 -21.84 -46.89 -25.44
CA TRP A 9 -20.48 -46.57 -25.02
C TRP A 9 -20.02 -45.19 -25.49
N ILE A 10 -20.38 -44.79 -26.70
CA ILE A 10 -20.06 -43.45 -27.23
C ILE A 10 -20.82 -42.37 -26.45
N LEU A 11 -22.10 -42.60 -26.13
CA LEU A 11 -22.90 -41.67 -25.33
C LEU A 11 -22.33 -41.52 -23.92
N GLN A 12 -21.95 -42.62 -23.28
CA GLN A 12 -21.36 -42.61 -21.94
C GLN A 12 -19.98 -41.93 -21.91
N PHE A 13 -19.18 -42.11 -22.96
CA PHE A 13 -17.89 -41.42 -23.08
C PHE A 13 -18.06 -39.91 -23.32
N SER A 14 -19.08 -39.50 -24.08
CA SER A 14 -19.37 -38.07 -24.31
C SER A 14 -19.82 -37.32 -23.05
N PHE A 15 -20.49 -38.01 -22.11
CA PHE A 15 -20.91 -37.43 -20.83
C PHE A 15 -19.72 -37.13 -19.90
N GLN A 16 -18.63 -37.91 -20.00
CA GLN A 16 -17.41 -37.70 -19.21
C GLN A 16 -16.58 -36.50 -19.70
N LEU A 17 -16.83 -36.00 -20.91
CA LEU A 17 -16.13 -34.83 -21.48
C LEU A 17 -16.77 -33.50 -21.08
N LEU A 18 -17.97 -33.53 -20.50
CA LEU A 18 -18.63 -32.35 -19.94
C LEU A 18 -18.15 -32.11 -18.49
N GLY A 19 -16.83 -31.89 -18.36
CA GLY A 19 -16.21 -31.56 -17.07
C GLY A 19 -16.74 -30.23 -16.54
N VAL A 20 -17.48 -30.28 -15.44
CA VAL A 20 -17.86 -29.09 -14.67
C VAL A 20 -16.58 -28.46 -14.12
N MET A 21 -16.18 -27.30 -14.66
CA MET A 21 -15.09 -26.52 -14.10
C MET A 21 -15.53 -25.98 -12.73
N PRO A 22 -14.80 -26.26 -11.63
CA PRO A 22 -15.11 -25.64 -10.35
C PRO A 22 -14.91 -24.13 -10.47
N ALA A 23 -15.97 -23.37 -10.19
CA ALA A 23 -15.92 -21.92 -10.13
C ALA A 23 -14.88 -21.49 -9.10
N ARG A 24 -13.80 -20.85 -9.56
CA ARG A 24 -12.76 -20.33 -8.68
C ARG A 24 -13.27 -19.09 -7.93
N GLY A 25 -13.68 -19.33 -6.69
CA GLY A 25 -13.22 -18.58 -5.52
C GLY A 25 -13.79 -17.17 -5.36
N LEU A 26 -15.05 -17.09 -4.95
CA LEU A 26 -15.41 -16.02 -4.02
C LEU A 26 -14.80 -16.36 -2.65
N PRO A 27 -14.31 -15.36 -1.87
CA PRO A 27 -13.92 -15.60 -0.49
C PRO A 27 -15.10 -16.22 0.29
N PRO A 28 -14.82 -16.98 1.36
CA PRO A 28 -15.89 -17.53 2.20
C PRO A 28 -16.84 -16.40 2.61
N PRO A 29 -18.16 -16.66 2.72
CA PRO A 29 -19.15 -15.62 3.02
C PRO A 29 -18.92 -14.93 4.37
N GLU A 30 -18.12 -15.55 5.24
CA GLU A 30 -17.69 -15.02 6.54
C GLU A 30 -16.57 -13.97 6.42
N ASP A 31 -15.82 -13.96 5.31
CA ASP A 31 -14.79 -12.96 5.06
C ASP A 31 -15.44 -11.68 4.52
N THR A 32 -15.11 -10.55 5.15
CA THR A 32 -15.55 -9.25 4.67
C THR A 32 -14.89 -8.92 3.33
N PRO A 33 -15.67 -8.50 2.31
CA PRO A 33 -15.10 -8.15 1.03
C PRO A 33 -14.23 -6.90 1.13
N GLU A 34 -13.16 -6.88 0.34
CA GLU A 34 -12.18 -5.79 0.30
C GLU A 34 -12.81 -4.43 -0.03
N GLU A 35 -13.88 -4.42 -0.83
CA GLU A 35 -14.63 -3.21 -1.16
C GLU A 35 -15.28 -2.59 0.08
N VAL A 36 -15.73 -3.41 1.04
CA VAL A 36 -16.29 -2.93 2.32
C VAL A 36 -15.17 -2.39 3.19
N LEU A 37 -14.06 -3.12 3.35
CA LEU A 37 -12.89 -2.68 4.14
C LEU A 37 -12.31 -1.35 3.64
N ARG A 38 -12.30 -1.11 2.32
CA ARG A 38 -11.86 0.17 1.74
C ARG A 38 -12.79 1.34 2.04
N THR A 39 -14.06 1.06 2.32
CA THR A 39 -15.06 2.07 2.70
C THR A 39 -15.17 2.28 4.21
N GLU A 40 -14.56 1.41 5.03
CA GLU A 40 -14.54 1.57 6.47
C GLU A 40 -13.73 2.82 6.86
N ILE A 41 -14.43 3.83 7.37
CA ILE A 41 -13.80 5.02 7.94
C ILE A 41 -13.29 4.63 9.33
N ILE A 42 -11.98 4.52 9.48
CA ILE A 42 -11.33 4.26 10.76
C ILE A 42 -11.51 5.51 11.64
N THR A 43 -12.57 5.53 12.44
CA THR A 43 -12.90 6.62 13.38
C THR A 43 -12.13 6.52 14.69
N GLU A 44 -11.56 5.35 14.97
CA GLU A 44 -10.85 5.05 16.21
C GLU A 44 -9.34 5.27 16.04
N ALA A 45 -8.75 6.08 16.91
CA ALA A 45 -7.31 6.18 16.99
C ALA A 45 -6.71 4.86 17.46
N ARG A 46 -5.54 4.48 16.92
CA ARG A 46 -4.81 3.27 17.30
C ARG A 46 -3.41 3.63 17.79
N SER A 47 -2.93 2.89 18.79
CA SER A 47 -1.57 3.03 19.30
C SER A 47 -0.56 2.75 18.18
N PRO A 48 0.45 3.62 17.94
CA PRO A 48 1.46 3.42 16.91
C PRO A 48 2.37 2.21 17.15
N ILE A 49 2.45 1.74 18.39
CA ILE A 49 3.38 0.69 18.82
C ILE A 49 2.66 -0.67 18.82
N ASP A 50 1.47 -0.73 19.43
CA ASP A 50 0.77 -1.99 19.71
C ASP A 50 -0.50 -2.18 18.86
N GLY A 51 -0.92 -1.18 18.08
CA GLY A 51 -2.14 -1.25 17.27
C GLY A 51 -3.44 -1.42 18.05
N LYS A 52 -3.44 -1.25 19.37
CA LYS A 52 -4.64 -1.27 20.22
C LYS A 52 -5.45 0.01 20.04
N ARG A 53 -6.77 -0.05 20.27
CA ARG A 53 -7.65 1.12 20.24
C ARG A 53 -7.25 2.09 21.35
N LEU A 54 -7.13 3.37 21.02
CA LEU A 54 -6.87 4.46 21.96
C LEU A 54 -8.19 5.15 22.31
N THR A 55 -8.34 5.52 23.58
CA THR A 55 -9.43 6.42 24.00
C THR A 55 -9.15 7.84 23.53
N ALA A 56 -10.19 8.68 23.46
CA ALA A 56 -10.05 10.09 23.05
C ALA A 56 -9.07 10.88 23.94
N ALA A 57 -9.05 10.58 25.25
CA ALA A 57 -8.16 11.23 26.20
C ALA A 57 -6.68 10.84 25.97
N GLU A 58 -6.41 9.54 25.80
CA GLU A 58 -5.06 9.05 25.52
C GLU A 58 -4.57 9.53 24.14
N TYR A 59 -5.45 9.61 23.15
CA TYR A 59 -5.13 10.18 21.85
C TYR A 59 -4.76 11.67 21.95
N ALA A 60 -5.50 12.46 22.73
CA ALA A 60 -5.16 13.87 22.96
C ALA A 60 -3.79 14.02 23.65
N GLN A 61 -3.48 13.16 24.61
CA GLN A 61 -2.17 13.13 25.27
C GLN A 61 -1.04 12.74 24.31
N LEU A 62 -1.26 11.73 23.47
CA LEU A 62 -0.33 11.33 22.41
C LEU A 62 -0.09 12.49 21.45
N GLN A 63 -1.14 13.17 21.00
CA GLN A 63 -1.04 14.32 20.12
C GLN A 63 -0.20 15.44 20.74
N ASN A 64 -0.42 15.75 22.02
CA ASN A 64 0.38 16.73 22.76
C ASN A 64 1.86 16.33 22.83
N SER A 65 2.15 15.03 23.04
CA SER A 65 3.53 14.51 23.07
C SER A 65 4.23 14.58 21.71
N LEU A 66 3.49 14.37 20.62
CA LEU A 66 4.00 14.45 19.25
C LEU A 66 4.25 15.90 18.83
N GLN A 67 3.42 16.83 19.30
CA GLN A 67 3.58 18.27 19.06
C GLN A 67 4.70 18.90 19.89
N THR A 68 4.93 18.42 21.11
CA THR A 68 6.04 18.89 21.97
C THR A 68 7.38 18.30 21.58
N ARG A 69 7.41 17.20 20.81
CA ARG A 69 8.63 16.81 20.12
C ARG A 69 8.97 17.97 19.20
N PRO A 70 10.10 18.68 19.42
CA PRO A 70 10.47 19.77 18.53
C PRO A 70 10.47 19.14 17.16
N SER A 71 9.56 19.60 16.29
CA SER A 71 9.54 19.22 14.89
C SER A 71 10.98 19.24 14.48
N ALA A 72 11.55 18.07 14.21
CA ALA A 72 12.98 17.92 14.00
C ALA A 72 13.27 18.54 12.64
N THR A 73 13.19 19.87 12.57
CA THR A 73 13.90 20.69 11.63
C THR A 73 15.33 20.33 11.92
N SER A 74 15.78 19.30 11.20
CA SER A 74 17.10 18.71 11.26
C SER A 74 18.05 19.86 11.58
N GLN A 75 18.63 19.83 12.78
CA GLN A 75 19.57 20.85 13.23
C GLN A 75 20.85 20.64 12.43
N VAL A 76 20.77 20.92 11.13
CA VAL A 76 21.90 20.90 10.22
C VAL A 76 22.81 22.00 10.72
N ASN A 77 24.04 21.62 11.03
CA ASN A 77 25.09 22.54 11.43
C ASN A 77 25.03 23.79 10.51
N PRO A 78 24.97 25.01 11.07
CA PRO A 78 24.79 26.22 10.27
C PRO A 78 25.85 26.35 9.17
N LYS A 79 27.08 25.89 9.41
CA LYS A 79 28.16 25.87 8.40
C LYS A 79 27.86 24.96 7.22
N LEU A 80 27.24 23.80 7.45
CA LEU A 80 26.86 22.88 6.38
C LEU A 80 25.71 23.44 5.55
N ARG A 81 24.75 24.11 6.19
CA ARG A 81 23.65 24.81 5.49
C ARG A 81 24.19 25.88 4.56
N GLU A 82 25.13 26.69 5.06
CA GLU A 82 25.78 27.75 4.30
C GLU A 82 26.61 27.18 3.14
N LEU A 83 27.40 26.13 3.38
CA LEU A 83 28.19 25.47 2.34
C LEU A 83 27.30 24.93 1.21
N VAL A 84 26.20 24.26 1.54
CA VAL A 84 25.25 23.75 0.53
C VAL A 84 24.63 24.91 -0.26
N PHE A 85 24.30 26.03 0.40
CA PHE A 85 23.79 27.22 -0.27
C PHE A 85 24.82 27.77 -1.28
N LEU A 86 26.08 27.95 -0.87
CA LEU A 86 27.15 28.45 -1.75
C LEU A 86 27.40 27.51 -2.94
N LEU A 87 27.34 26.19 -2.74
CA LEU A 87 27.45 25.22 -3.83
C LEU A 87 26.30 25.33 -4.84
N ARG A 88 25.07 25.58 -4.38
CA ARG A 88 23.92 25.81 -5.27
C ARG A 88 24.10 27.10 -6.06
N VAL A 89 24.51 28.19 -5.41
CA VAL A 89 24.81 29.47 -6.09
C VAL A 89 25.90 29.26 -7.14
N ARG A 90 27.03 28.63 -6.78
CA ARG A 90 28.11 28.33 -7.73
C ARG A 90 27.62 27.50 -8.92
N ARG A 91 26.76 26.50 -8.69
CA ARG A 91 26.17 25.71 -9.78
C ARG A 91 25.35 26.60 -10.72
N LEU A 92 24.49 27.47 -10.19
CA LEU A 92 23.68 28.39 -10.99
C LEU A 92 24.55 29.32 -11.84
N LEU A 93 25.60 29.91 -11.26
CA LEU A 93 26.51 30.81 -12.00
C LEU A 93 27.24 30.08 -13.14
N ARG A 94 27.61 28.81 -12.94
CA ARG A 94 28.19 27.98 -14.00
C ARG A 94 27.16 27.63 -15.08
N THR A 95 25.92 27.37 -14.70
CA THR A 95 24.84 27.02 -15.63
C THR A 95 24.40 28.22 -16.49
N PHE A 96 24.28 29.41 -15.89
CA PHE A 96 23.86 30.64 -16.59
C PHE A 96 25.01 31.43 -17.20
N GLY A 97 26.23 30.86 -17.22
CA GLY A 97 27.28 31.30 -18.12
C GLY A 97 28.12 32.47 -17.64
N ILE A 98 28.41 32.59 -16.34
CA ILE A 98 29.53 33.44 -15.91
C ILE A 98 30.83 32.68 -16.19
N PRO A 99 31.66 33.10 -17.15
CA PRO A 99 32.95 32.46 -17.40
C PRO A 99 33.84 32.70 -16.17
N THR A 100 34.22 31.63 -15.49
CA THR A 100 35.26 31.72 -14.47
C THR A 100 36.61 31.89 -15.15
N PRO A 101 37.44 32.87 -14.76
CA PRO A 101 38.81 32.95 -15.25
C PRO A 101 39.53 31.64 -14.91
N LYS A 102 40.27 31.11 -15.88
CA LYS A 102 41.16 29.94 -15.71
C LYS A 102 42.38 30.31 -14.91
#